data_AF-A0A661X0X9-F1
#
_entry.id   AF-A0A661X0X9-F1
#
_cell.length_a   1.000
_cell.length_b   1.000
_cell.length_c   1.000
_cell.angle_alpha   90.00
_cell.angle_beta   90.00
_cell.angle_gamma   90.00
#
_symmetry.space_group_name_H-M   'P 1'
#
loop_
_entity.id
_entity.type
_entity.pdbx_description
1 polymer ?
#
loop_
_entity_poly.entity_id
_entity_poly.type
_entity_poly.pdbx_seq_one_letter_code
_entity_poly.pdbx_strand_id
1 'polypeptide(L)' 'KKVNYVVVGENPGSKFEKAKKIGVKIIDEEEFLKLVGK' A
#
# COMPACT_ATOMS: atom_id res chain seq x y z
N LYS A 1 12.44 -1.16 -11.73
CA LYS A 1 11.57 -1.84 -10.74
C LYS A 1 10.20 -1.16 -10.78
N LYS A 2 9.12 -1.87 -11.11
CA LYS A 2 7.73 -1.36 -11.04
C LYS A 2 7.15 -1.75 -9.68
N VAL A 3 6.52 -0.81 -9.00
CA VAL A 3 5.80 -1.05 -7.74
C VAL A 3 4.33 -1.08 -8.09
N ASN A 4 3.62 -2.14 -7.73
CA ASN A 4 2.21 -2.30 -8.05
C ASN A 4 1.31 -1.98 -6.85
N TYR A 5 1.79 -2.25 -5.63
CA TYR A 5 1.04 -2.08 -4.39
C TYR A 5 1.92 -1.50 -3.27
N VAL A 6 1.32 -0.69 -2.40
CA VAL A 6 1.93 -0.20 -1.17
C VAL A 6 0.99 -0.50 -0.01
N VAL A 7 1.47 -1.29 0.95
CA VAL A 7 0.73 -1.59 2.19
C VAL A 7 0.98 -0.46 3.18
N VAL A 8 -0.09 0.09 3.75
CA VAL A 8 -0.02 1.17 4.74
C VAL A 8 -0.78 0.79 6.01
N GLY A 9 -0.21 1.12 7.16
CA GLY A 9 -0.87 1.00 8.47
C GLY A 9 -1.39 2.34 8.98
N GLU A 10 -1.76 2.41 10.25
CA GLU A 10 -2.47 3.55 10.87
C GLU A 10 -1.72 4.89 10.81
N ASN A 11 -0.38 4.89 10.73
CA ASN A 11 0.39 6.13 10.59
C ASN A 11 1.31 6.09 9.36
N PRO A 12 0.74 6.28 8.16
CA PRO A 12 1.46 6.06 6.93
C PRO A 12 2.17 7.36 6.53
N GLY A 13 3.43 7.48 6.94
CA GLY A 13 4.24 8.69 6.71
C GLY A 13 4.63 8.90 5.25
N SER A 14 5.90 9.28 5.01
CA SER A 14 6.41 9.66 3.68
C SER A 14 6.24 8.60 2.57
N LYS A 15 6.03 7.33 2.94
CA LYS A 15 5.72 6.23 1.99
C LYS A 15 4.33 6.37 1.37
N PHE A 16 3.32 6.83 2.10
CA PHE A 16 1.97 7.07 1.59
C PHE A 16 1.95 8.21 0.60
N GLU A 17 2.58 9.33 0.94
CA GLU A 17 2.67 10.47 0.03
C GLU A 17 3.38 10.11 -1.27
N LYS A 18 4.46 9.32 -1.17
CA LYS A 18 5.18 8.84 -2.34
C LYS A 18 4.32 7.88 -3.17
N ALA A 19 3.57 7.00 -2.52
CA ALA A 19 2.64 6.09 -3.20
C ALA A 19 1.52 6.86 -3.93
N LYS A 20 0.95 7.88 -3.28
CA LYS A 20 -0.07 8.76 -3.84
C LYS A 20 0.45 9.58 -5.02
N LYS A 21 1.68 10.09 -4.95
CA LYS A 21 2.35 10.83 -6.04
C LYS A 21 2.67 9.98 -7.25
N ILE A 22 3.02 8.71 -7.05
CA ILE A 22 3.37 7.77 -8.13
C ILE A 22 2.11 7.09 -8.71
N GLY A 23 0.94 7.25 -8.08
CA GLY A 23 -0.32 6.67 -8.54
C GLY A 23 -0.36 5.14 -8.38
N VAL A 24 0.38 4.60 -7.41
CA VAL A 24 0.37 3.17 -7.11
C VAL A 24 -0.78 2.82 -6.17
N LYS A 25 -1.34 1.62 -6.33
CA LYS A 25 -2.48 1.18 -5.53
C LYS A 25 -2.05 1.02 -4.07
N ILE A 26 -2.72 1.74 -3.18
CA ILE A 26 -2.49 1.70 -1.75
C ILE A 26 -3.51 0.74 -1.17
N ILE A 27 -3.05 -0.20 -0.35
CA ILE A 27 -3.88 -1.20 0.33
C ILE A 27 -3.58 -1.17 1.82
N ASP A 28 -4.56 -1.53 2.65
CA ASP A 28 -4.38 -1.70 4.09
C ASP A 28 -3.97 -3.14 4.45
N GLU A 29 -3.77 -3.42 5.74
CA GLU A 29 -3.42 -4.76 6.20
C GLU A 29 -4.54 -5.78 5.95
N GLU A 30 -5.80 -5.38 6.03
CA GLU A 30 -6.94 -6.28 5.79
C GLU A 30 -7.02 -6.70 4.31
N GLU A 31 -6.87 -5.75 3.39
CA GLU A 31 -6.77 -5.99 1.95
C GLU A 31 -5.55 -6.82 1.62
N PHE A 32 -4.42 -6.58 2.29
CA PHE A 32 -3.24 -7.42 2.14
C PHE A 32 -3.52 -8.87 2.58
N LEU A 33 -4.16 -9.09 3.73
CA LEU A 33 -4.52 -10.44 4.19
C LEU A 33 -5.48 -11.15 3.23
N LYS A 34 -6.46 -10.43 2.65
CA LYS A 34 -7.35 -10.94 1.61
C LYS A 34 -6.59 -11.36 0.34
N LEU A 35 -5.58 -10.59 -0.08
CA LEU A 35 -4.76 -10.92 -1.25
C LEU A 35 -3.87 -12.14 -1.02
N VAL A 36 -3.39 -12.34 0.21
CA VAL A 36 -2.53 -13.46 0.58
C VAL A 36 -3.35 -14.73 0.92
N GLY A 37 -4.67 -14.62 1.01
CA GLY A 37 -5.58 -15.76 1.16
C GLY A 37 -5.66 -16.31 2.59
N LYS A 38 -5.57 -15.43 3.58
CA LYS A 38 -5.70 -15.77 5.01
C LYS A 38 -7.07 -15.41 5.56
#